data_AF-A0A4R7FXG8-F1
#
_entry.id   AF-A0A4R7FXG8-F1
#
_cell.length_a   1.000
_cell.length_b   1.000
_cell.length_c   1.000
_cell.angle_alpha   90.00
_cell.angle_beta   90.00
_cell.angle_gamma   90.00
#
_symmetry.space_group_name_H-M   'P 1'
#
loop_
_entity.id
_entity.type
_entity.pdbx_description
1 polymer ?
#
loop_
_entity_poly.entity_id
_entity_poly.type
_entity_poly.pdbx_seq_one_letter_code
_entity_poly.pdbx_strand_id
1 'polypeptide(L)'
;LFAWLMLLMVLMFVPRPDNRAESEQIKTDVSQGTTSPAVLMTWAAALMSMIVFFTAIVVLPLHLHKMGNTESQTGYFLSFVSLVAVCGAWLMPKLVSRYSDFSTLSIAFGFYALAHLIFAFASSMPFLIPGGIALGLGFGFSVPLVNHLIVELSSNAVRGRNLARLSMAIFLGQFLSAFMAYLPGTTSTVFLSAAVIGALFSLFIKFRAPARVASNT
;
A
#
# COMPACT_ATOMS: atom_id res chain seq x y z
N LEU A 1 -9.03 -23.75 -14.56
CA LEU A 1 -10.45 -24.08 -14.31
C LEU A 1 -11.21 -22.90 -13.68
N PHE A 2 -10.76 -22.35 -12.55
CA PHE A 2 -11.45 -21.29 -11.80
C PHE A 2 -11.60 -19.96 -12.56
N ALA A 3 -10.64 -19.62 -13.42
CA ALA A 3 -10.68 -18.41 -14.24
C ALA A 3 -11.86 -18.37 -15.22
N TRP A 4 -12.29 -19.52 -15.74
CA TRP A 4 -13.45 -19.62 -16.66
C TRP A 4 -14.77 -19.40 -15.92
N LEU A 5 -14.87 -19.90 -14.69
CA LEU A 5 -16.02 -19.65 -13.81
C LEU A 5 -16.11 -18.16 -13.46
N MET A 6 -14.98 -17.53 -13.12
CA MET A 6 -14.94 -16.08 -12.84
C MET A 6 -15.31 -15.25 -14.08
N LEU A 7 -14.83 -15.64 -15.28
CA LEU A 7 -15.20 -14.99 -16.53
C LEU A 7 -16.71 -15.10 -16.80
N LEU A 8 -17.31 -16.28 -16.57
CA LEU A 8 -18.74 -16.52 -16.73
C LEU A 8 -19.57 -15.67 -15.75
N MET A 9 -19.11 -15.53 -14.50
CA MET A 9 -19.73 -14.64 -13.53
C MET A 9 -19.63 -13.16 -13.95
N VAL A 10 -18.47 -12.73 -14.45
CA VAL A 10 -18.31 -11.35 -14.96
C VAL A 10 -19.26 -11.09 -16.12
N LEU A 11 -19.39 -12.03 -17.06
CA LEU A 11 -20.28 -11.89 -18.22
C LEU A 11 -21.77 -11.85 -17.85
N MET A 12 -22.19 -12.55 -16.80
CA MET A 12 -23.59 -12.56 -16.34
C MET A 12 -23.94 -11.39 -15.42
N PHE A 13 -23.03 -11.01 -14.52
CA PHE A 13 -23.37 -10.11 -13.40
C PHE A 13 -22.82 -8.69 -13.54
N VAL A 14 -21.85 -8.44 -14.42
CA VAL A 14 -21.29 -7.10 -14.62
C VAL A 14 -22.02 -6.42 -15.79
N PRO A 15 -22.84 -5.39 -15.54
CA PRO A 15 -23.50 -4.63 -16.61
C PRO A 15 -22.45 -4.00 -17.52
N ARG A 16 -22.61 -4.15 -18.83
CA ARG A 16 -21.73 -3.51 -19.81
C ARG A 16 -22.13 -2.03 -19.95
N PRO A 17 -21.27 -1.06 -19.59
CA PRO A 17 -21.55 0.33 -19.88
C PRO A 17 -21.56 0.57 -21.39
N ASP A 18 -22.38 1.51 -21.84
CA ASP A 18 -22.49 1.89 -23.24
C ASP A 18 -21.25 2.71 -23.66
N ASN A 19 -20.21 2.00 -24.09
CA ASN A 19 -18.85 2.52 -24.33
C ASN A 19 -18.72 3.53 -25.48
N ARG A 20 -19.79 3.81 -26.24
CA ARG A 20 -19.68 4.64 -27.44
C ARG A 20 -19.46 6.12 -27.10
N ALA A 21 -20.15 6.64 -26.09
CA ALA A 21 -19.98 8.01 -25.61
C ALA A 21 -18.67 8.18 -24.79
N GLU A 22 -18.28 7.17 -24.01
CA GLU A 22 -17.01 7.17 -23.26
C GLU A 22 -15.80 7.19 -24.21
N SER A 23 -15.81 6.43 -25.31
CA SER A 23 -14.67 6.37 -26.24
C SER A 23 -14.35 7.70 -26.94
N GLU A 24 -15.36 8.52 -27.22
CA GLU A 24 -15.17 9.86 -27.79
C GLU A 24 -14.76 10.87 -26.70
N GLN A 25 -15.38 10.83 -25.52
CA GLN A 25 -14.94 11.65 -24.37
C GLN A 25 -13.51 11.32 -23.94
N ILE A 26 -13.06 10.07 -24.03
CA ILE A 26 -11.69 9.63 -23.71
C ILE A 26 -10.64 10.36 -24.56
N LYS A 27 -10.92 10.61 -25.86
CA LYS A 27 -9.98 11.37 -26.71
C LYS A 27 -9.91 12.84 -26.32
N THR A 28 -11.02 13.40 -25.86
CA THR A 28 -11.13 14.80 -25.43
C THR A 28 -10.53 15.03 -24.04
N ASP A 29 -10.64 14.06 -23.12
CA ASP A 29 -10.16 14.18 -21.75
C ASP A 29 -8.64 13.92 -21.64
N VAL A 30 -8.10 13.00 -22.45
CA VAL A 30 -6.65 12.79 -22.60
C VAL A 30 -5.96 14.03 -23.20
N SER A 31 -6.69 14.83 -23.97
CA SER A 31 -6.16 16.07 -24.55
C SER A 31 -6.33 17.31 -23.67
N GLN A 32 -7.14 17.29 -22.60
CA GLN A 32 -7.41 18.49 -21.78
C GLN A 32 -7.32 18.37 -20.25
N GLY A 33 -7.25 17.18 -19.64
CA GLY A 33 -7.26 17.04 -18.18
C GLY A 33 -5.88 16.77 -17.56
N THR A 34 -5.24 17.77 -16.95
CA THR A 34 -4.07 17.52 -16.08
C THR A 34 -4.50 16.66 -14.88
N THR A 35 -3.92 15.48 -14.71
CA THR A 35 -4.19 14.61 -13.55
C THR A 35 -3.97 15.38 -12.26
N SER A 36 -4.96 15.38 -11.36
CA SER A 36 -4.84 16.09 -10.07
C SER A 36 -3.60 15.63 -9.29
N PRO A 37 -2.83 16.54 -8.69
CA PRO A 37 -1.69 16.19 -7.85
C PRO A 37 -2.04 15.22 -6.71
N ALA A 38 -3.28 15.27 -6.20
CA ALA A 38 -3.78 14.36 -5.18
C ALA A 38 -3.86 12.91 -5.70
N VAL A 39 -4.36 12.70 -6.93
CA VAL A 39 -4.46 11.38 -7.56
C VAL A 39 -3.06 10.80 -7.81
N LEU A 40 -2.14 11.63 -8.30
CA LEU A 40 -0.75 11.23 -8.51
C LEU A 40 -0.07 10.82 -7.18
N MET A 41 -0.28 11.61 -6.12
CA MET A 41 0.21 11.29 -4.78
C MET A 41 -0.35 9.97 -4.27
N THR A 42 -1.63 9.69 -4.51
CA THR A 42 -2.26 8.42 -4.11
C THR A 42 -1.67 7.22 -4.85
N TRP A 43 -1.39 7.32 -6.16
CA TRP A 43 -0.68 6.25 -6.90
C TRP A 43 0.75 6.06 -6.41
N ALA A 44 1.48 7.15 -6.16
CA ALA A 44 2.82 7.08 -5.59
C ALA A 44 2.82 6.43 -4.20
N ALA A 45 1.84 6.77 -3.36
CA ALA A 45 1.66 6.16 -2.05
C ALA A 45 1.34 4.67 -2.15
N ALA A 46 0.52 4.23 -3.11
CA ALA A 46 0.25 2.82 -3.34
C ALA A 46 1.51 2.05 -3.75
N LEU A 47 2.27 2.59 -4.72
CA LEU A 47 3.54 2.04 -5.18
C LEU A 47 4.53 1.89 -4.02
N MET A 48 4.77 2.98 -3.27
CA MET A 48 5.73 3.00 -2.18
C MET A 48 5.30 2.13 -1.00
N SER A 49 4.01 2.07 -0.69
CA SER A 49 3.48 1.17 0.36
C SER A 49 3.77 -0.27 0.01
N MET A 50 3.55 -0.66 -1.26
CA MET A 50 3.84 -2.01 -1.72
C MET A 50 5.33 -2.33 -1.70
N ILE A 51 6.20 -1.40 -2.12
CA ILE A 51 7.65 -1.59 -2.04
C ILE A 51 8.07 -1.87 -0.59
N VAL A 52 7.69 -1.00 0.34
CA VAL A 52 8.12 -1.10 1.73
C VAL A 52 7.50 -2.32 2.42
N PHE A 53 6.21 -2.56 2.25
CA PHE A 53 5.55 -3.72 2.86
C PHE A 53 6.07 -5.06 2.33
N PHE A 54 6.15 -5.22 1.00
CA PHE A 54 6.61 -6.50 0.44
C PHE A 54 8.10 -6.73 0.65
N THR A 55 8.91 -5.67 0.82
CA THR A 55 10.30 -5.83 1.26
C THR A 55 10.34 -6.59 2.58
N ALA A 56 9.50 -6.24 3.56
CA ALA A 56 9.40 -7.00 4.80
C ALA A 56 8.93 -8.44 4.55
N ILE A 57 7.88 -8.65 3.77
CA ILE A 57 7.33 -9.99 3.50
C ILE A 57 8.36 -10.92 2.83
N VAL A 58 9.19 -10.39 1.94
CA VAL A 58 10.23 -11.16 1.25
C VAL A 58 11.45 -11.42 2.15
N VAL A 59 11.87 -10.43 2.95
CA VAL A 59 13.11 -10.49 3.72
C VAL A 59 12.94 -11.16 5.10
N LEU A 60 11.77 -11.01 5.73
CA LEU A 60 11.48 -11.57 7.06
C LEU A 60 11.70 -13.08 7.17
N PRO A 61 11.23 -13.93 6.23
CA PRO A 61 11.50 -15.37 6.30
C PRO A 61 12.99 -15.69 6.31
N LEU A 62 13.77 -15.01 5.47
CA LEU A 62 15.22 -15.18 5.40
C LEU A 62 15.91 -14.71 6.70
N HIS A 63 15.43 -13.60 7.27
CA HIS A 63 15.96 -13.07 8.53
C HIS A 63 15.64 -13.99 9.72
N LEU A 64 14.39 -14.46 9.84
CA LEU A 64 13.94 -15.38 10.88
C LEU A 64 14.64 -16.73 10.82
N HIS A 65 14.86 -17.26 9.61
CA HIS A 65 15.61 -18.49 9.41
C HIS A 65 17.07 -18.36 9.88
N LYS A 66 17.73 -17.23 9.58
CA LYS A 66 19.09 -16.94 10.08
C LYS A 66 19.16 -16.85 11.61
N MET A 67 18.06 -16.47 12.27
CA MET A 67 17.94 -16.46 13.73
C MET A 67 17.63 -17.84 14.32
N GLY A 68 17.53 -18.89 13.50
CA GLY A 68 17.23 -20.26 13.93
C GLY A 68 15.75 -20.55 14.19
N ASN A 69 14.83 -19.69 13.71
CA ASN A 69 13.40 -19.95 13.84
C ASN A 69 12.93 -21.01 12.82
N THR A 70 11.90 -21.76 13.19
CA THR A 70 11.28 -22.75 12.31
C THR A 70 10.37 -22.11 11.27
N GLU A 71 10.05 -22.86 10.21
CA GLU A 71 9.11 -22.42 9.18
C GLU A 71 7.71 -22.14 9.77
N SER A 72 7.26 -22.95 10.73
CA SER A 72 5.97 -22.76 11.42
C SER A 72 5.95 -21.46 12.21
N GLN A 73 7.02 -21.14 12.96
CA GLN A 73 7.14 -19.88 13.70
C GLN A 73 7.11 -18.67 12.77
N THR A 74 7.79 -18.78 11.63
CA THR A 74 7.76 -17.77 10.57
C THR A 74 6.34 -17.58 10.04
N GLY A 75 5.65 -18.66 9.70
CA GLY A 75 4.25 -18.63 9.25
C GLY A 75 3.30 -18.00 10.27
N TYR A 76 3.45 -18.31 11.57
CA TYR A 76 2.67 -17.69 12.63
C TYR A 76 2.92 -16.19 12.74
N PHE A 77 4.17 -15.75 12.62
CA PHE A 77 4.51 -14.33 12.66
C PHE A 77 3.90 -13.56 11.48
N LEU A 78 4.02 -14.08 10.26
CA LEU A 78 3.41 -13.48 9.07
C LEU A 78 1.87 -13.44 9.14
N SER A 79 1.26 -14.49 9.70
CA SER A 79 -0.19 -14.54 9.95
C SER A 79 -0.61 -13.50 10.99
N PHE A 80 0.18 -13.33 12.05
CA PHE A 80 -0.03 -12.29 13.06
C PHE A 80 0.03 -10.88 12.45
N VAL A 81 1.02 -10.58 11.60
CA VAL A 81 1.10 -9.31 10.87
C VAL A 81 -0.17 -9.06 10.05
N SER A 82 -0.67 -10.11 9.38
CA SER A 82 -1.87 -10.03 8.55
C SER A 82 -3.12 -9.75 9.40
N LEU A 83 -3.24 -10.38 10.57
CA LEU A 83 -4.32 -10.11 11.52
C LEU A 83 -4.28 -8.65 12.01
N VAL A 84 -3.09 -8.15 12.38
CA VAL A 84 -2.94 -6.73 12.77
C VAL A 84 -3.29 -5.81 11.61
N ALA A 85 -2.95 -6.16 10.37
CA ALA A 85 -3.32 -5.37 9.20
C ALA A 85 -4.84 -5.27 9.01
N VAL A 86 -5.58 -6.35 9.25
CA VAL A 86 -7.06 -6.33 9.25
C VAL A 86 -7.59 -5.41 10.36
N CYS A 87 -7.05 -5.50 11.57
CA CYS A 87 -7.42 -4.59 12.66
C CYS A 87 -7.10 -3.12 12.33
N GLY A 88 -5.95 -2.87 11.70
CA GLY A 88 -5.55 -1.55 11.22
C GLY A 88 -6.50 -1.01 10.17
N ALA A 89 -6.89 -1.83 9.19
CA ALA A 89 -7.86 -1.48 8.15
C ALA A 89 -9.24 -1.15 8.72
N TRP A 90 -9.66 -1.87 9.77
CA TRP A 90 -10.90 -1.57 10.50
C TRP A 90 -10.82 -0.24 11.28
N LEU A 91 -9.64 0.10 11.82
CA LEU A 91 -9.42 1.35 12.56
C LEU A 91 -9.17 2.57 11.64
N MET A 92 -8.75 2.34 10.39
CA MET A 92 -8.42 3.36 9.39
C MET A 92 -9.50 4.47 9.25
N PRO A 93 -10.82 4.19 9.16
CA PRO A 93 -11.82 5.24 9.00
C PRO A 93 -11.87 6.20 10.20
N LYS A 94 -11.68 5.68 11.42
CA LYS A 94 -11.61 6.50 12.65
C LYS A 94 -10.35 7.37 12.68
N LEU A 95 -9.26 6.89 12.08
CA LEU A 95 -8.00 7.62 12.00
C LEU A 95 -8.11 8.76 10.99
N VAL A 96 -8.71 8.49 9.82
CA VAL A 96 -9.00 9.49 8.79
C VAL A 96 -9.90 10.61 9.33
N SER A 97 -10.98 10.26 10.06
CA SER A 97 -11.89 11.27 10.61
C SER A 97 -11.24 12.18 11.67
N ARG A 98 -10.30 11.65 12.45
CA ARG A 98 -9.53 12.43 13.44
C ARG A 98 -8.46 13.31 12.78
N TYR A 99 -7.90 12.87 11.66
CA TYR A 99 -6.85 13.59 10.94
C TYR A 99 -7.35 14.01 9.54
N SER A 100 -6.70 13.50 8.50
CA SER A 100 -7.07 13.61 7.09
C SER A 100 -6.52 12.39 6.36
N ASP A 101 -6.91 12.18 5.10
CA ASP A 101 -6.43 11.04 4.31
C ASP A 101 -4.91 11.05 4.14
N PHE A 102 -4.35 12.16 3.64
CA PHE A 102 -2.90 12.25 3.43
C PHE A 102 -2.10 12.27 4.75
N SER A 103 -2.66 12.81 5.84
CA SER A 103 -2.04 12.69 7.16
C SER A 103 -2.05 11.23 7.65
N THR A 104 -3.12 10.49 7.39
CA THR A 104 -3.23 9.07 7.74
C THR A 104 -2.25 8.23 6.92
N LEU A 105 -2.08 8.53 5.63
CA LEU A 105 -1.01 7.93 4.81
C LEU A 105 0.38 8.24 5.38
N SER A 106 0.66 9.50 5.76
CA SER A 106 1.94 9.85 6.38
C SER A 106 2.20 9.06 7.67
N ILE A 107 1.18 8.88 8.52
CA ILE A 107 1.24 8.04 9.72
C ILE A 107 1.51 6.58 9.35
N ALA A 108 0.84 6.04 8.33
CA ALA A 108 1.03 4.69 7.84
C ALA A 108 2.50 4.43 7.42
N PHE A 109 3.09 5.37 6.68
CA PHE A 109 4.51 5.31 6.31
C PHE A 109 5.45 5.45 7.51
N GLY A 110 5.07 6.22 8.55
CA GLY A 110 5.78 6.27 9.82
C GLY A 110 5.80 4.92 10.52
N PHE A 111 4.66 4.21 10.53
CA PHE A 111 4.57 2.84 11.05
C PHE A 111 5.42 1.85 10.24
N TYR A 112 5.43 1.97 8.91
CA TYR A 112 6.33 1.17 8.07
C TYR A 112 7.80 1.41 8.39
N ALA A 113 8.21 2.67 8.55
CA ALA A 113 9.58 3.02 8.91
C ALA A 113 9.96 2.44 10.28
N LEU A 114 9.08 2.58 11.27
CA LEU A 114 9.27 2.03 12.60
C LEU A 114 9.39 0.49 12.58
N ALA A 115 8.54 -0.19 11.80
CA ALA A 115 8.59 -1.64 11.67
C ALA A 115 9.94 -2.12 11.15
N HIS A 116 10.42 -1.51 10.06
CA HIS A 116 11.69 -1.85 9.45
C HIS A 116 12.88 -1.50 10.34
N LEU A 117 12.81 -0.39 11.09
CA LEU A 117 13.81 -0.05 12.08
C LEU A 117 13.90 -1.13 13.17
N ILE A 118 12.76 -1.58 13.69
CA ILE A 118 12.71 -2.67 14.68
C ILE A 118 13.30 -3.96 14.10
N PHE A 119 12.92 -4.35 12.89
CA PHE A 119 13.44 -5.56 12.24
C PHE A 119 14.95 -5.51 11.98
N ALA A 120 15.52 -4.33 11.72
CA ALA A 120 16.95 -4.18 11.51
C ALA A 120 17.79 -4.49 12.76
N PHE A 121 17.25 -4.19 13.95
CA PHE A 121 17.95 -4.28 15.23
C PHE A 121 17.45 -5.41 16.15
N ALA A 122 16.37 -6.09 15.80
CA ALA A 122 15.84 -7.19 16.59
C ALA A 122 16.82 -8.37 16.65
N SER A 123 17.13 -8.81 17.86
CA SER A 123 18.04 -9.94 18.12
C SER A 123 17.31 -11.25 18.39
N SER A 124 16.00 -11.21 18.62
CA SER A 124 15.17 -12.38 18.89
C SER A 124 13.72 -12.17 18.46
N MET A 125 12.95 -13.26 18.34
CA MET A 125 11.56 -13.24 17.89
C MET A 125 10.64 -12.33 18.73
N PRO A 126 10.69 -12.32 20.08
CA PRO A 126 9.90 -11.39 20.88
C PRO A 126 10.11 -9.91 20.51
N PHE A 127 11.33 -9.51 20.13
CA PHE A 127 11.62 -8.14 19.70
C PHE A 127 11.06 -7.81 18.31
N LEU A 128 10.72 -8.81 17.50
CA LEU A 128 10.06 -8.62 16.20
C LEU A 128 8.56 -8.35 16.32
N ILE A 129 7.91 -8.76 17.43
CA ILE A 129 6.48 -8.56 17.66
C ILE A 129 6.05 -7.09 17.50
N PRO A 130 6.66 -6.09 18.18
CA PRO A 130 6.28 -4.69 18.00
C PRO A 130 6.51 -4.21 16.55
N GLY A 131 7.53 -4.75 15.86
CA GLY A 131 7.75 -4.47 14.44
C GLY A 131 6.65 -5.05 13.57
N GLY A 132 6.17 -6.26 13.86
CA GLY A 132 5.04 -6.88 13.18
C GLY A 132 3.73 -6.11 13.39
N ILE A 133 3.50 -5.59 14.61
CA ILE A 133 2.37 -4.71 14.89
C ILE A 133 2.46 -3.44 14.03
N ALA A 134 3.62 -2.79 14.05
CA ALA A 134 3.86 -1.58 13.26
C ALA A 134 3.69 -1.83 11.75
N LEU A 135 4.20 -2.96 11.23
CA LEU A 135 4.08 -3.32 9.82
C LEU A 135 2.62 -3.54 9.42
N GLY A 136 1.87 -4.27 10.26
CA GLY A 136 0.44 -4.50 10.07
C GLY A 136 -0.36 -3.21 10.08
N LEU A 137 -0.15 -2.33 11.07
CA LEU A 137 -0.81 -1.03 11.13
C LEU A 137 -0.46 -0.13 9.94
N GLY A 138 0.82 -0.10 9.53
CA GLY A 138 1.25 0.61 8.32
C GLY A 138 0.50 0.14 7.08
N PHE A 139 0.29 -1.16 6.92
CA PHE A 139 -0.53 -1.70 5.82
C PHE A 139 -2.01 -1.37 5.96
N GLY A 140 -2.58 -1.59 7.14
CA GLY A 140 -4.00 -1.36 7.40
C GLY A 140 -4.42 0.11 7.20
N PHE A 141 -3.52 1.07 7.46
CA PHE A 141 -3.78 2.49 7.27
C PHE A 141 -3.48 3.00 5.85
N SER A 142 -2.74 2.25 5.03
CA SER A 142 -2.31 2.70 3.70
C SER A 142 -3.15 2.11 2.57
N VAL A 143 -3.09 0.81 2.34
CA VAL A 143 -3.64 0.16 1.14
C VAL A 143 -5.16 0.33 1.04
N PRO A 144 -5.94 0.15 2.12
CA PRO A 144 -7.38 0.44 2.07
C PRO A 144 -7.65 1.92 1.77
N LEU A 145 -6.82 2.83 2.31
CA LEU A 145 -6.98 4.27 2.17
C LEU A 145 -6.67 4.76 0.76
N VAL A 146 -5.61 4.26 0.11
CA VAL A 146 -5.32 4.65 -1.29
C VAL A 146 -6.42 4.17 -2.26
N ASN A 147 -7.03 3.02 -1.99
CA ASN A 147 -8.21 2.56 -2.73
C ASN A 147 -9.40 3.52 -2.54
N HIS A 148 -9.69 3.88 -1.29
CA HIS A 148 -10.73 4.84 -0.96
C HIS A 148 -10.50 6.20 -1.63
N LEU A 149 -9.30 6.76 -1.52
CA LEU A 149 -8.90 8.04 -2.12
C LEU A 149 -9.07 8.06 -3.64
N ILE A 150 -8.70 6.98 -4.35
CA ILE A 150 -8.90 6.95 -5.82
C ILE A 150 -10.38 6.97 -6.18
N VAL A 151 -11.23 6.28 -5.41
CA VAL A 151 -12.68 6.31 -5.64
C VAL A 151 -13.23 7.72 -5.40
N GLU A 152 -12.83 8.37 -4.31
CA GLU A 152 -13.29 9.71 -3.93
C GLU A 152 -12.80 10.80 -4.87
N LEU A 153 -11.50 10.80 -5.22
CA LEU A 153 -10.87 11.83 -6.05
C LEU A 153 -11.21 11.72 -7.54
N SER A 154 -11.83 10.62 -7.98
CA SER A 154 -12.14 10.37 -9.39
C SER A 154 -13.61 10.60 -9.70
N SER A 155 -13.88 11.33 -10.79
CA SER A 155 -15.22 11.36 -11.38
C SER A 155 -15.61 9.98 -11.91
N ASN A 156 -16.92 9.71 -12.03
CA ASN A 156 -17.43 8.41 -12.46
C ASN A 156 -16.84 7.96 -13.82
N ALA A 157 -16.65 8.89 -14.76
CA ALA A 157 -16.13 8.62 -16.11
C ALA A 157 -14.67 8.13 -16.13
N VAL A 158 -13.83 8.52 -15.15
CA VAL A 158 -12.40 8.16 -15.12
C VAL A 158 -12.02 7.25 -13.97
N ARG A 159 -12.96 6.95 -13.06
CA ARG A 159 -12.74 6.14 -11.86
C ARG A 159 -12.21 4.74 -12.18
N GLY A 160 -12.81 4.04 -13.15
CA GLY A 160 -12.34 2.71 -13.56
C GLY A 160 -10.88 2.73 -14.06
N ARG A 161 -10.52 3.74 -14.85
CA ARG A 161 -9.14 3.94 -15.35
C ARG A 161 -8.16 4.26 -14.23
N ASN A 162 -8.55 5.09 -13.27
CA ASN A 162 -7.69 5.44 -12.13
C ASN A 162 -7.51 4.26 -11.16
N LEU A 163 -8.53 3.42 -10.98
CA LEU A 163 -8.42 2.16 -10.25
C LEU A 163 -7.51 1.15 -10.97
N ALA A 164 -7.60 1.05 -12.31
CA ALA A 164 -6.67 0.22 -13.07
C ALA A 164 -5.21 0.68 -12.89
N ARG A 165 -4.96 2.00 -12.94
CA ARG A 165 -3.62 2.58 -12.66
C ARG A 165 -3.18 2.35 -11.22
N LEU A 166 -4.10 2.41 -10.25
CA LEU A 166 -3.81 2.05 -8.86
C LEU A 166 -3.36 0.59 -8.75
N SER A 167 -4.07 -0.34 -9.39
CA SER A 167 -3.66 -1.75 -9.44
C SER A 167 -2.28 -1.92 -10.09
N MET A 168 -2.00 -1.21 -11.19
CA MET A 168 -0.67 -1.21 -11.81
C MET A 168 0.41 -0.72 -10.83
N ALA A 169 0.17 0.37 -10.11
CA ALA A 169 1.09 0.88 -9.10
C ALA A 169 1.33 -0.12 -7.97
N ILE A 170 0.27 -0.80 -7.51
CA ILE A 170 0.37 -1.84 -6.47
C ILE A 170 1.27 -2.99 -6.95
N PHE A 171 0.95 -3.59 -8.09
CA PHE A 171 1.73 -4.73 -8.61
C PHE A 171 3.16 -4.34 -9.00
N LEU A 172 3.36 -3.14 -9.54
CA LEU A 172 4.69 -2.62 -9.82
C LEU A 172 5.50 -2.48 -8.53
N GLY A 173 4.90 -2.01 -7.43
CA GLY A 173 5.59 -1.90 -6.16
C GLY A 173 5.98 -3.26 -5.57
N GLN A 174 5.10 -4.26 -5.70
CA GLN A 174 5.41 -5.65 -5.33
C GLN A 174 6.56 -6.21 -6.16
N PHE A 175 6.55 -5.99 -7.47
CA PHE A 175 7.65 -6.37 -8.36
C PHE A 175 8.96 -5.67 -7.98
N LEU A 176 8.93 -4.36 -7.75
CA LEU A 176 10.10 -3.57 -7.37
C LEU A 176 10.66 -3.98 -5.99
N SER A 177 9.81 -4.43 -5.07
CA SER A 177 10.25 -4.92 -3.76
C SER A 177 11.19 -6.12 -3.85
N ALA A 178 11.05 -6.98 -4.88
CA ALA A 178 11.93 -8.13 -5.09
C ALA A 178 13.39 -7.68 -5.31
N PHE A 179 13.61 -6.49 -5.86
CA PHE A 179 14.95 -5.94 -6.05
C PHE A 179 15.61 -5.50 -4.75
N MET A 180 14.84 -5.21 -3.70
CA MET A 180 15.39 -4.88 -2.38
C MET A 180 16.16 -6.05 -1.78
N ALA A 181 15.81 -7.29 -2.13
CA ALA A 181 16.55 -8.48 -1.71
C ALA A 181 17.94 -8.60 -2.37
N TYR A 182 18.19 -7.89 -3.48
CA TYR A 182 19.51 -7.85 -4.13
C TYR A 182 20.42 -6.73 -3.61
N LEU A 183 19.96 -5.91 -2.67
CA LEU A 183 20.82 -4.90 -2.05
C LEU A 183 22.00 -5.59 -1.34
N PRO A 184 23.23 -5.09 -1.53
CA PRO A 184 24.40 -5.68 -0.89
C PRO A 184 24.32 -5.51 0.64
N GLY A 185 24.82 -6.52 1.35
CA GLY A 185 24.91 -6.51 2.81
C GLY A 185 24.07 -7.58 3.49
N THR A 186 23.53 -7.25 4.66
CA THR A 186 22.75 -8.17 5.50
C THR A 186 21.26 -7.89 5.37
N THR A 187 20.41 -8.78 5.90
CA THR A 187 18.97 -8.51 5.95
C THR A 187 18.65 -7.23 6.74
N SER A 188 19.46 -6.86 7.73
CA SER A 188 19.36 -5.59 8.45
C SER A 188 19.63 -4.36 7.56
N THR A 189 20.55 -4.42 6.59
CA THR A 189 20.79 -3.28 5.67
C THR A 189 19.60 -3.05 4.75
N VAL A 190 18.96 -4.14 4.30
CA VAL A 190 17.72 -4.06 3.51
C VAL A 190 16.59 -3.44 4.33
N PHE A 191 16.43 -3.86 5.59
CA PHE A 191 15.44 -3.26 6.49
C PHE A 191 15.71 -1.77 6.74
N LEU A 192 16.96 -1.37 7.03
CA LEU A 192 17.31 0.04 7.20
C LEU A 192 17.02 0.87 5.94
N SER A 193 17.30 0.32 4.75
CA SER A 193 17.03 0.99 3.47
C SER A 193 15.52 1.24 3.30
N ALA A 194 14.69 0.23 3.56
CA ALA A 194 13.24 0.35 3.53
C ALA A 194 12.71 1.28 4.64
N ALA A 195 13.34 1.32 5.81
CA ALA A 195 13.00 2.26 6.87
C ALA A 195 13.24 3.72 6.44
N VAL A 196 14.37 3.99 5.77
CA VAL A 196 14.69 5.30 5.20
C VAL A 196 13.69 5.69 4.11
N ILE A 197 13.38 4.78 3.18
CA ILE A 197 12.36 5.02 2.14
C ILE A 197 11.02 5.38 2.78
N GLY A 198 10.57 4.59 3.77
CA GLY A 198 9.33 4.85 4.49
C GLY A 198 9.32 6.20 5.22
N ALA A 199 10.41 6.53 5.92
CA ALA A 199 10.54 7.80 6.64
C ALA A 199 10.56 9.01 5.69
N LEU A 200 11.34 8.95 4.62
CA LEU A 200 11.40 10.00 3.61
C LEU A 200 10.04 10.22 2.95
N PHE A 201 9.33 9.14 2.62
CA PHE A 201 8.02 9.25 2.00
C PHE A 201 6.95 9.74 2.99
N SER A 202 7.01 9.34 4.26
CA SER A 202 6.16 9.88 5.34
C SER A 202 6.31 11.41 5.44
N LEU A 203 7.54 11.90 5.46
CA LEU A 203 7.85 13.33 5.50
C LEU A 203 7.42 14.02 4.20
N PHE A 204 7.68 13.41 3.05
CA PHE A 204 7.28 13.94 1.74
C PHE A 204 5.77 14.17 1.66
N ILE A 205 4.96 13.19 2.06
CA ILE A 205 3.50 13.35 2.12
C ILE A 205 3.14 14.47 3.10
N LYS A 206 3.75 14.52 4.28
CA LYS A 206 3.44 15.55 5.29
C LYS A 206 3.67 16.97 4.77
N PHE A 207 4.72 17.20 3.99
CA PHE A 207 5.05 18.53 3.45
C PHE A 207 4.35 18.88 2.12
N ARG A 208 3.96 17.87 1.33
CA ARG A 208 3.31 18.07 0.01
C ARG A 208 1.86 17.64 -0.06
N ALA A 209 1.25 17.22 1.05
CA ALA A 209 -0.15 16.87 1.09
C ALA A 209 -0.97 18.08 0.60
N PRO A 210 -1.81 17.92 -0.45
CA PRO A 210 -2.72 18.97 -0.86
C PRO A 210 -3.63 19.31 0.33
N ALA A 211 -3.88 20.62 0.54
CA ALA A 211 -4.76 21.08 1.60
C ALA A 211 -6.12 20.37 1.51
N ARG A 212 -6.71 20.07 2.68
CA ARG A 212 -8.00 19.37 2.84
C ARG A 212 -8.95 19.80 1.72
N VAL A 213 -9.33 18.88 0.84
CA VAL A 213 -10.52 19.09 0.01
C VAL A 213 -11.66 19.10 1.02
N ALA A 214 -12.16 20.30 1.34
CA ALA A 214 -13.29 20.41 2.24
C ALA A 214 -14.42 19.57 1.65
N SER A 215 -14.86 18.56 2.40
CA SER A 215 -16.06 17.82 2.09
C SER A 215 -17.21 18.83 2.13
N ASN A 216 -17.67 19.29 0.96
CA ASN A 216 -18.95 19.98 0.86
C ASN A 216 -20.05 18.92 1.07
N THR A 217 -20.38 18.67 2.34
CA THR A 217 -21.62 18.02 2.78
C THR A 217 -22.05 18.64 4.10
#